data_AF-A0A849R7K9-F1
#
_entry.id   AF-A0A849R7K9-F1
#
_cell.length_a   1.000
_cell.length_b   1.000
_cell.length_c   1.000
_cell.angle_alpha   90.00
_cell.angle_beta   90.00
_cell.angle_gamma   90.00
#
_symmetry.space_group_name_H-M   'P 1'
#
loop_
_entity.id
_entity.type
_entity.pdbx_description
1 polymer ?
#
loop_
_entity_poly.entity_id
_entity_poly.type
_entity_poly.pdbx_seq_one_letter_code
_entity_poly.pdbx_strand_id
1 'polypeptide(L)'
;MKRSPLLFLIILCLALTACGKGGTINGHTARTAYRSVKMLKDKLPPDNKIEFEVSFWTIRDSKPAEEEFLDAVDGKTSWEIIDMGKEIYQQRKSSGFKGYEKYNNWEQMIAQFDKERIDQETKKGSTKREDTRKNGSILYDMRSPSK
;
A
#
# COMPACT_ATOMS: atom_id res chain seq x y z
N MET A 1 -38.85 35.24 -18.42
CA MET A 1 -37.95 34.83 -17.31
C MET A 1 -38.00 33.30 -17.14
N LYS A 2 -37.19 32.53 -17.87
CA LYS A 2 -37.08 31.06 -17.69
C LYS A 2 -35.69 30.58 -18.18
N ARG A 3 -34.61 30.92 -17.45
CA ARG A 3 -33.26 30.34 -17.68
C ARG A 3 -32.51 29.98 -16.40
N SER A 4 -33.15 30.10 -15.23
CA SER A 4 -32.52 29.87 -13.93
C SER A 4 -32.38 28.41 -13.45
N PRO A 5 -33.08 27.37 -13.96
CA PRO A 5 -32.94 26.03 -13.39
C PRO A 5 -31.64 25.33 -13.81
N LEU A 6 -31.02 25.74 -14.93
CA LEU A 6 -29.79 25.11 -15.43
C LEU A 6 -28.57 25.45 -14.56
N LEU A 7 -28.51 26.69 -14.04
CA LEU A 7 -27.42 27.14 -13.17
C LEU A 7 -27.45 26.44 -11.80
N PHE A 8 -28.65 26.23 -11.24
CA PHE A 8 -28.81 25.48 -10.00
C PHE A 8 -28.42 24.00 -10.14
N LEU A 9 -28.70 23.39 -11.29
CA LEU A 9 -28.31 21.99 -11.56
C LEU A 9 -26.79 21.84 -11.64
N ILE A 10 -26.08 22.77 -12.29
CA ILE A 10 -24.60 22.74 -12.40
C ILE A 10 -23.95 22.94 -11.03
N ILE A 11 -24.47 23.86 -10.21
CA ILE A 11 -23.97 24.10 -8.84
C ILE A 11 -24.22 22.87 -7.94
N LEU A 12 -25.35 22.18 -8.10
CA LEU A 12 -25.64 20.96 -7.35
C LEU A 12 -24.75 19.77 -7.77
N CYS A 13 -24.41 19.66 -9.06
CA CYS A 13 -23.46 18.65 -9.55
C CYS A 13 -22.04 18.88 -9.04
N LEU A 14 -21.61 20.13 -8.86
CA LEU A 14 -20.30 20.46 -8.27
C LEU A 14 -20.24 20.17 -6.76
N ALA A 15 -21.35 20.27 -6.03
CA ALA A 15 -21.40 19.93 -4.60
C ALA A 15 -21.26 18.42 -4.32
N LEU A 16 -21.46 17.56 -5.32
CA LEU A 16 -21.28 16.10 -5.21
C LEU A 16 -19.80 15.67 -5.31
N THR A 17 -18.85 16.57 -5.57
CA THR A 17 -17.41 16.27 -5.51
C THR A 17 -16.84 16.32 -4.09
N ALA A 18 -17.68 16.14 -3.06
CA ALA A 18 -17.25 15.79 -1.71
C ALA A 18 -16.64 14.37 -1.72
N CYS A 19 -15.50 14.26 -2.40
CA CYS A 19 -14.65 13.09 -2.48
C CYS A 19 -14.09 12.88 -1.07
N GLY A 20 -14.71 11.99 -0.30
CA GLY A 20 -14.22 11.62 1.01
C GLY A 20 -12.78 11.09 0.92
N LYS A 21 -12.01 11.23 2.01
CA LYS A 21 -10.62 10.74 2.18
C LYS A 21 -10.41 9.22 1.92
N GLY A 22 -11.38 8.50 1.36
CA GLY A 22 -11.30 7.07 1.04
C GLY A 22 -10.39 6.72 -0.14
N GLY A 23 -9.82 7.73 -0.82
CA GLY A 23 -8.80 7.58 -1.87
C GLY A 23 -7.36 7.83 -1.41
N THR A 24 -7.15 8.17 -0.12
CA THR A 24 -5.85 8.54 0.42
C THR A 24 -5.51 7.75 1.68
N ILE A 25 -4.24 7.72 2.04
CA ILE A 25 -3.77 7.19 3.32
C ILE A 25 -4.26 8.09 4.46
N ASN A 26 -4.67 7.48 5.56
CA ASN A 26 -4.97 8.16 6.82
C ASN A 26 -3.83 7.91 7.81
N GLY A 27 -2.87 8.83 7.84
CA GLY A 27 -1.67 8.80 8.65
C GLY A 27 -1.88 9.18 10.13
N HIS A 28 -3.09 9.44 10.60
CA HIS A 28 -3.29 9.85 12.01
C HIS A 28 -2.74 8.84 13.04
N THR A 29 -2.68 7.55 12.68
CA THR A 29 -2.01 6.50 13.45
C THR A 29 -1.43 5.44 12.51
N ALA A 30 -0.45 4.67 12.97
CA ALA A 30 0.04 3.52 12.20
C ALA A 30 -1.08 2.54 11.82
N ARG A 31 -2.03 2.30 12.75
CA ARG A 31 -3.17 1.42 12.50
C ARG A 31 -4.06 1.92 11.36
N THR A 32 -4.36 3.22 11.31
CA THR A 32 -5.18 3.79 10.24
C THR A 32 -4.43 3.82 8.92
N ALA A 33 -3.13 4.10 8.95
CA ALA A 33 -2.29 4.10 7.75
C ALA A 33 -2.26 2.71 7.10
N TYR A 34 -1.98 1.67 7.88
CA TYR A 34 -1.93 0.28 7.40
C TYR A 34 -3.29 -0.20 6.90
N ARG A 35 -4.38 0.21 7.57
CA ARG A 35 -5.74 -0.08 7.09
C ARG A 35 -6.00 0.60 5.74
N SER A 36 -5.61 1.87 5.57
CA SER A 36 -5.74 2.56 4.29
C SER A 36 -4.97 1.86 3.18
N VAL A 37 -3.72 1.44 3.42
CA VAL A 37 -2.94 0.66 2.43
C VAL A 37 -3.71 -0.58 1.97
N LYS A 38 -4.24 -1.36 2.91
CA LYS A 38 -5.01 -2.56 2.56
C LYS A 38 -6.20 -2.21 1.64
N MET A 39 -7.00 -1.21 2.01
CA MET A 39 -8.17 -0.82 1.23
C MET A 39 -7.83 -0.22 -0.13
N LEU A 40 -6.77 0.59 -0.20
CA LEU A 40 -6.34 1.25 -1.42
C LEU A 40 -5.70 0.26 -2.41
N LYS A 41 -4.96 -0.71 -1.90
CA LYS A 41 -4.37 -1.80 -2.70
C LYS A 41 -5.43 -2.57 -3.47
N ASP A 42 -6.58 -2.83 -2.86
CA ASP A 42 -7.65 -3.60 -3.50
C ASP A 42 -8.29 -2.87 -4.69
N LYS A 43 -8.15 -1.54 -4.77
CA LYS A 43 -8.64 -0.69 -5.85
C LYS A 43 -7.67 -0.54 -7.03
N LEU A 44 -6.43 -0.99 -6.88
CA LEU A 44 -5.41 -0.88 -7.92
C LEU A 44 -5.49 -2.00 -8.96
N PRO A 45 -5.03 -1.77 -10.20
CA PRO A 45 -4.74 -2.82 -11.15
C PRO A 45 -3.77 -3.86 -10.56
N PRO A 46 -3.87 -5.15 -10.94
CA PRO A 46 -3.05 -6.22 -10.37
C PRO A 46 -1.55 -5.90 -10.33
N ASP A 47 -1.02 -5.37 -11.43
CA ASP A 47 0.42 -5.09 -11.61
C ASP A 47 0.93 -4.00 -10.66
N ASN A 48 0.06 -3.11 -10.18
CA ASN A 48 0.45 -2.02 -9.28
C ASN A 48 0.22 -2.34 -7.81
N LYS A 49 -0.45 -3.45 -7.48
CA LYS A 49 -0.74 -3.81 -6.07
C LYS A 49 0.53 -4.03 -5.27
N ILE A 50 1.50 -4.73 -5.85
CA ILE A 50 2.77 -5.02 -5.20
C ILE A 50 3.68 -3.80 -5.21
N GLU A 51 3.74 -3.08 -6.32
CA GLU A 51 4.49 -1.83 -6.40
C GLU A 51 4.06 -0.83 -5.32
N PHE A 52 2.75 -0.64 -5.13
CA PHE A 52 2.21 0.21 -4.07
C PHE A 52 2.59 -0.26 -2.66
N GLU A 53 2.46 -1.56 -2.38
CA GLU A 53 2.79 -2.13 -1.08
C GLU A 53 4.28 -2.03 -0.77
N VAL A 54 5.15 -2.38 -1.72
CA VAL A 54 6.60 -2.25 -1.59
C VAL A 54 7.01 -0.80 -1.39
N SER A 55 6.36 0.14 -2.09
CA SER A 55 6.63 1.57 -1.94
C SER A 55 6.27 2.08 -0.54
N PHE A 56 5.11 1.69 -0.02
CA PHE A 56 4.70 2.05 1.34
C PHE A 56 5.70 1.57 2.40
N TRP A 57 6.16 0.32 2.28
CA TRP A 57 7.17 -0.23 3.19
C TRP A 57 8.55 0.39 3.01
N THR A 58 8.91 0.78 1.79
CA THR A 58 10.15 1.52 1.51
C THR A 58 10.14 2.88 2.21
N ILE A 59 9.00 3.59 2.19
CA ILE A 59 8.84 4.85 2.93
C ILE A 59 8.95 4.59 4.44
N ARG A 60 8.26 3.58 4.97
CA ARG A 60 8.32 3.23 6.40
C ARG A 60 9.74 2.91 6.87
N ASP A 61 10.50 2.17 6.08
CA ASP A 61 11.89 1.82 6.39
C ASP A 61 12.83 3.04 6.31
N SER A 62 12.54 4.00 5.43
CA SER A 62 13.32 5.25 5.32
C SER A 62 13.08 6.25 6.44
N LYS A 63 11.97 6.10 7.17
CA LYS A 63 11.54 7.00 8.24
C LYS A 63 11.31 6.18 9.51
N PRO A 64 12.37 5.93 10.31
CA PRO A 64 12.27 5.03 11.46
C PRO A 64 11.35 5.60 12.55
N ALA A 65 11.35 6.91 12.76
CA ALA A 65 10.43 7.60 13.64
C ALA A 65 8.98 7.48 13.11
N GLU A 66 8.06 7.07 13.98
CA GLU A 66 6.67 6.82 13.58
C GLU A 66 5.98 8.11 13.11
N GLU A 67 6.14 9.21 13.85
CA GLU A 67 5.54 10.50 13.50
C GLU A 67 6.00 10.99 12.12
N GLU A 68 7.31 10.98 11.85
CA GLU A 68 7.86 11.35 10.54
C GLU A 68 7.31 10.49 9.40
N PHE A 69 7.15 9.19 9.65
CA PHE A 69 6.55 8.28 8.69
C PHE A 69 5.07 8.62 8.43
N LEU A 70 4.30 8.81 9.50
CA LEU A 70 2.88 9.10 9.45
C LEU A 70 2.59 10.41 8.73
N ASP A 71 3.37 11.45 9.02
CA ASP A 71 3.28 12.75 8.36
C ASP A 71 3.63 12.65 6.87
N ALA A 72 4.63 11.83 6.52
CA ALA A 72 5.03 11.67 5.13
C ALA A 72 3.94 11.00 4.26
N VAL A 73 3.16 10.08 4.84
CA VAL A 73 2.16 9.30 4.10
C VAL A 73 0.75 9.84 4.23
N ASP A 74 0.43 10.67 5.23
CA ASP A 74 -0.94 11.18 5.40
C ASP A 74 -1.43 11.95 4.17
N GLY A 75 -2.68 11.70 3.79
CA GLY A 75 -3.30 12.36 2.63
C GLY A 75 -2.75 11.93 1.27
N LYS A 76 -1.74 11.05 1.19
CA LYS A 76 -1.20 10.56 -0.08
C LYS A 76 -2.10 9.51 -0.72
N THR A 77 -2.25 9.60 -2.03
CA THR A 77 -2.90 8.59 -2.87
C THR A 77 -1.97 7.40 -3.12
N SER A 78 -2.52 6.30 -3.65
CA SER A 78 -1.70 5.13 -4.00
C SER A 78 -0.57 5.44 -4.99
N TRP A 79 -0.84 6.32 -5.97
CA TRP A 79 0.14 6.68 -6.99
C TRP A 79 1.25 7.57 -6.43
N GLU A 80 0.91 8.53 -5.57
CA GLU A 80 1.92 9.35 -4.88
C GLU A 80 2.82 8.49 -3.96
N ILE A 81 2.25 7.50 -3.29
CA ILE A 81 3.05 6.54 -2.50
C ILE A 81 4.01 5.76 -3.39
N ILE A 82 3.59 5.33 -4.59
CA ILE A 82 4.47 4.67 -5.57
C ILE A 82 5.61 5.60 -5.99
N ASP A 83 5.30 6.84 -6.35
CA ASP A 83 6.29 7.80 -6.80
C ASP A 83 7.32 8.12 -5.71
N MET A 84 6.87 8.30 -4.46
CA MET A 84 7.75 8.48 -3.30
C MET A 84 8.65 7.25 -3.07
N GLY A 85 8.11 6.03 -3.21
CA GLY A 85 8.88 4.80 -3.09
C GLY A 85 10.01 4.71 -4.13
N LYS A 86 9.70 5.05 -5.39
CA LYS A 86 10.68 5.13 -6.47
C LYS A 86 11.78 6.15 -6.18
N GLU A 87 11.41 7.33 -5.71
CA GLU A 87 12.36 8.38 -5.37
C GLU A 87 13.34 7.91 -4.27
N ILE A 88 12.82 7.35 -3.18
CA ILE A 88 13.62 6.82 -2.07
C ILE A 88 14.54 5.69 -2.56
N TYR A 89 14.04 4.80 -3.43
CA TYR A 89 14.87 3.75 -4.03
C TYR A 89 16.04 4.35 -4.81
N GLN A 90 15.80 5.34 -5.66
CA GLN A 90 16.87 5.96 -6.46
C GLN A 90 17.89 6.65 -5.57
N GLN A 91 17.44 7.40 -4.57
CA GLN A 91 18.32 8.04 -3.58
C GLN A 91 19.19 6.99 -2.87
N ARG A 92 18.59 5.92 -2.35
CA ARG A 92 19.33 4.83 -1.67
C ARG A 92 20.24 4.03 -2.60
N LYS A 93 19.83 3.80 -3.85
CA LYS A 93 20.66 3.12 -4.84
C LYS A 93 21.90 3.95 -5.17
N SER A 94 21.74 5.26 -5.34
CA SER A 94 22.85 6.19 -5.57
C SER A 94 23.79 6.33 -4.37
N SER A 95 23.29 6.13 -3.15
CA SER A 95 24.11 6.16 -1.93
C SER A 95 24.79 4.84 -1.58
N GLY A 96 24.67 3.81 -2.45
CA GLY A 96 25.33 2.52 -2.27
C GLY A 96 24.64 1.63 -1.22
N PHE A 97 23.32 1.75 -1.05
CA PHE A 97 22.58 0.86 -0.15
C PHE A 97 22.66 -0.60 -0.62
N LYS A 98 23.38 -1.43 0.15
CA LYS A 98 23.65 -2.84 -0.18
C LYS A 98 22.41 -3.67 -0.52
N GLY A 99 21.27 -3.39 0.12
CA GLY A 99 20.02 -4.10 -0.13
C GLY A 99 19.50 -3.97 -1.56
N TYR A 100 19.92 -2.93 -2.30
CA TYR A 100 19.49 -2.66 -3.67
C TYR A 100 20.54 -3.00 -4.72
N GLU A 101 21.77 -3.38 -4.36
CA GLU A 101 22.85 -3.72 -5.29
C GLU A 101 22.45 -4.80 -6.30
N LYS A 102 21.70 -5.82 -5.83
CA LYS A 102 21.20 -6.94 -6.64
C LYS A 102 20.18 -6.57 -7.72
N TYR A 103 19.65 -5.35 -7.71
CA TYR A 103 18.67 -4.88 -8.68
C TYR A 103 19.29 -3.82 -9.59
N ASN A 104 19.12 -3.96 -10.89
CA ASN A 104 19.53 -3.00 -11.92
C ASN A 104 18.65 -1.75 -11.88
N ASN A 105 17.35 -1.92 -11.65
CA ASN A 105 16.36 -0.85 -11.59
C ASN A 105 15.19 -1.22 -10.67
N TRP A 106 14.28 -0.27 -10.48
CA TRP A 106 13.09 -0.41 -9.64
C TRP A 106 12.17 -1.53 -10.17
N GLU A 107 11.96 -1.59 -11.47
CA GLU A 107 11.06 -2.54 -12.13
C GLU A 107 11.52 -3.99 -11.90
N GLN A 108 12.84 -4.24 -11.95
CA GLN A 108 13.40 -5.55 -11.64
C GLN A 108 13.18 -5.92 -10.17
N MET A 109 13.29 -4.95 -9.26
CA MET A 109 13.00 -5.18 -7.85
C MET A 109 11.53 -5.56 -7.63
N ILE A 110 10.60 -4.83 -8.23
CA ILE A 110 9.16 -5.13 -8.14
C ILE A 110 8.85 -6.51 -8.73
N ALA A 111 9.37 -6.83 -9.91
CA ALA A 111 9.19 -8.13 -10.54
C ALA A 111 9.71 -9.29 -9.66
N GLN A 112 10.77 -9.07 -8.89
CA GLN A 112 11.27 -10.05 -7.93
C GLN A 112 10.29 -10.24 -6.75
N PHE A 113 9.76 -9.16 -6.19
CA PHE A 113 8.73 -9.24 -5.13
C PHE A 113 7.44 -9.93 -5.60
N ASP A 114 7.03 -9.70 -6.85
CA ASP A 114 5.89 -10.39 -7.45
C ASP A 114 6.11 -11.90 -7.51
N LYS A 115 7.28 -12.35 -7.99
CA LYS A 115 7.64 -13.77 -8.01
C LYS A 115 7.65 -14.39 -6.62
N GLU A 116 8.28 -13.70 -5.66
CA GLU A 116 8.35 -14.18 -4.27
C GLU A 116 6.97 -14.37 -3.65
N ARG A 117 6.01 -13.50 -3.97
CA ARG A 117 4.64 -13.64 -3.49
C ARG A 117 3.92 -14.84 -4.10
N ILE A 118 4.06 -15.06 -5.41
CA ILE A 118 3.49 -16.23 -6.09
C ILE A 118 4.08 -17.52 -5.51
N ASP A 119 5.39 -17.55 -5.25
CA ASP A 119 6.06 -18.70 -4.66
C ASP A 119 5.56 -18.98 -3.23
N GLN A 120 5.33 -17.94 -2.42
CA GLN A 120 4.75 -18.09 -1.08
C GLN A 120 3.32 -18.63 -1.12
N GLU A 121 2.49 -18.16 -2.05
CA GLU A 121 1.12 -18.67 -2.23
C GLU A 121 1.12 -20.13 -2.69
N THR A 122 2.00 -20.48 -3.62
CA THR A 122 2.17 -21.85 -4.12
C THR A 122 2.62 -22.82 -3.00
N LYS A 123 3.60 -22.41 -2.18
CA LYS A 123 4.10 -23.21 -1.05
C LYS A 123 3.05 -23.41 0.07
N LYS A 124 2.24 -22.39 0.35
CA LYS A 124 1.11 -22.52 1.31
C LYS A 124 0.04 -23.49 0.82
N GLY A 125 -0.18 -23.55 -0.51
CA GLY A 125 -1.09 -24.51 -1.13
C GLY A 125 -0.63 -25.96 -1.00
N SER A 126 0.68 -26.23 -1.07
CA SER A 126 1.23 -27.58 -0.90
C SER A 126 1.16 -28.09 0.54
N THR A 127 1.40 -27.24 1.54
CA THR A 127 1.30 -27.65 2.96
C THR A 127 -0.14 -27.94 3.38
N LYS A 128 -1.11 -27.21 2.83
CA LYS A 128 -2.54 -27.40 3.17
C LYS A 128 -3.12 -28.74 2.67
N ARG A 129 -2.52 -29.37 1.65
CA ARG A 129 -2.96 -30.68 1.14
C ARG A 129 -2.58 -31.84 2.06
N GLU A 130 -1.57 -31.66 2.93
CA GLU A 130 -1.13 -32.71 3.86
C GLU A 130 -1.89 -32.65 5.20
N ASP A 131 -2.29 -31.45 5.63
CA ASP A 131 -2.99 -31.22 6.92
C ASP A 131 -4.51 -31.41 6.88
N THR A 132 -5.11 -31.81 5.75
CA THR A 132 -6.57 -32.07 5.71
C THR A 132 -6.95 -33.44 6.35
N ARG A 133 -6.05 -34.07 7.12
CA ARG A 133 -6.32 -35.31 7.88
C ARG A 133 -6.48 -35.12 9.38
N LYS A 134 -6.32 -33.93 9.96
CA LYS A 134 -6.64 -33.71 11.38
C LYS A 134 -7.35 -32.37 11.62
N ASN A 135 -8.59 -32.51 12.05
CA ASN A 135 -9.50 -31.50 12.57
C ASN A 135 -8.85 -30.31 13.31
N GLY A 136 -9.35 -29.12 12.99
CA GLY A 136 -9.87 -28.21 14.01
C GLY A 136 -9.00 -27.03 14.44
N SER A 137 -9.23 -25.89 13.78
CA SER A 137 -9.06 -24.50 14.29
C SER A 137 -7.70 -24.07 14.83
N ILE A 138 -6.95 -23.30 14.02
CA ILE A 138 -6.07 -22.24 14.55
C ILE A 138 -6.51 -20.92 13.94
N LEU A 139 -7.40 -20.27 14.67
CA LEU A 139 -7.87 -18.90 14.43
C LEU A 139 -6.80 -17.96 15.01
N TYR A 140 -6.19 -17.14 14.15
CA TYR A 140 -5.52 -15.86 14.45
C TYR A 140 -4.81 -15.71 15.81
N ASP A 141 -3.47 -15.79 15.81
CA ASP A 141 -2.65 -15.11 16.81
C ASP A 141 -2.05 -13.84 16.21
N MET A 142 -2.76 -12.71 16.41
CA MET A 142 -2.20 -11.37 16.33
C MET A 142 -2.53 -10.66 17.65
N ARG A 143 -1.94 -11.10 18.77
CA ARG A 143 -1.70 -10.25 19.94
C ARG A 143 -0.76 -10.90 20.95
N SER A 144 0.49 -10.42 21.03
CA SER A 144 0.99 -9.76 22.25
C SER A 144 2.35 -9.09 22.04
N PRO A 145 2.56 -7.88 22.62
CA PRO A 145 3.88 -7.31 22.78
C PRO A 145 4.59 -7.98 23.98
N SER A 146 5.87 -8.32 23.84
CA SER A 146 6.69 -8.66 25.00
C SER A 146 6.93 -7.39 25.83
N LYS A 147 6.62 -7.46 27.12
CA LYS A 147 7.24 -6.58 28.12
C LYS A 147 8.64 -7.10 28.42
#